data_AF-A0A2V5JF01-F1
#
_entry.id   AF-A0A2V5JF01-F1
#
_cell.length_a   1.000
_cell.length_b   1.000
_cell.length_c   1.000
_cell.angle_alpha   90.00
_cell.angle_beta   90.00
_cell.angle_gamma   90.00
#
_symmetry.space_group_name_H-M   'P 1'
#
loop_
_entity.id
_entity.type
_entity.pdbx_description
1 polymer ?
#
loop_
_entity_poly.entity_id
_entity_poly.type
_entity_poly.pdbx_seq_one_letter_code
_entity_poly.pdbx_strand_id
1 'polypeptide(L)'
;MDIRSLDLANTTWLYSLGGLEDPLEVTLADGKATIEAGEFPITHELDEVIYGDVDGDGDEDAVTRLNWAQSMGSEGLWYVWVADGVEARQVKYPLARTSRCGTAVLTPVVAQGAINLTEYERVPGLDDAIPCSEPGTRMRTRTVTIASEGTELWPVQTLPAPAWGGLCPDAKYNETTPGVGDLWAAPSKNSPVTATTSPDGGAVFELKDAPLLQREGWNPVGVKLAGMAGADGVTQLECAWAVG
;
A
#
# COMPACT_ATOMS: atom_id res chain seq x y z
N MET A 1 4.98 -15.16 19.00
CA MET A 1 4.40 -16.24 18.19
C MET A 1 5.31 -16.32 16.99
N ASP A 2 5.64 -17.51 16.51
CA ASP A 2 6.38 -17.65 15.25
C ASP A 2 5.40 -17.43 14.09
N ILE A 3 5.66 -16.46 13.21
CA ILE A 3 4.78 -16.17 12.07
C ILE A 3 4.60 -17.39 11.15
N ARG A 4 5.59 -18.28 11.06
CA ARG A 4 5.53 -19.49 10.24
C ARG A 4 4.58 -20.54 10.80
N SER A 5 4.18 -20.40 12.06
CA SER A 5 3.15 -21.24 12.69
C SER A 5 1.72 -20.77 12.41
N LEU A 6 1.54 -19.54 11.90
CA LEU A 6 0.24 -19.05 11.45
C LEU A 6 -0.13 -19.72 10.13
N ASP A 7 -1.24 -20.45 10.12
CA ASP A 7 -1.80 -21.00 8.89
C ASP A 7 -2.57 -19.92 8.11
N LEU A 8 -1.82 -19.15 7.33
CA LEU A 8 -2.36 -18.09 6.46
C LEU A 8 -3.38 -18.62 5.43
N ALA A 9 -3.34 -19.92 5.12
CA ALA A 9 -4.28 -20.57 4.20
C ALA A 9 -5.61 -20.93 4.88
N ASN A 10 -5.66 -20.98 6.22
CA ASN A 10 -6.84 -21.31 7.01
C ASN A 10 -7.11 -20.26 8.10
N THR A 11 -7.05 -18.98 7.72
CA THR A 11 -7.29 -17.84 8.62
C THR A 11 -8.27 -16.84 8.02
N THR A 12 -8.72 -15.90 8.85
CA THR A 12 -9.52 -14.75 8.42
C THR A 12 -8.62 -13.58 8.05
N TRP A 13 -8.88 -13.04 6.87
CA TRP A 13 -8.20 -11.90 6.28
C TRP A 13 -9.07 -10.66 6.30
N LEU A 14 -8.46 -9.49 6.47
CA LEU A 14 -9.02 -8.18 6.18
C LEU A 14 -8.69 -7.82 4.72
N TYR A 15 -9.67 -7.95 3.83
CA TYR A 15 -9.52 -7.63 2.42
C TYR A 15 -10.17 -6.28 2.10
N SER A 16 -9.41 -5.35 1.51
CA SER A 16 -9.89 -4.02 1.13
C SER A 16 -10.02 -3.94 -0.39
N LEU A 17 -11.24 -3.73 -0.91
CA LEU A 17 -11.46 -3.66 -2.36
C LEU A 17 -10.67 -2.50 -2.97
N GLY A 18 -9.86 -2.77 -4.00
CA GLY A 18 -8.93 -1.79 -4.58
C GLY A 18 -7.85 -1.30 -3.62
N GLY A 19 -7.82 -1.83 -2.39
CA GLY A 19 -6.97 -1.44 -1.28
C GLY A 19 -7.22 -0.04 -0.71
N LEU A 20 -8.41 0.54 -0.95
CA LEU A 20 -8.81 1.87 -0.47
C LEU A 20 -10.15 1.90 0.27
N GLU A 21 -10.98 0.86 0.10
CA GLU A 21 -12.27 0.70 0.77
C GLU A 21 -12.10 0.09 2.18
N ASP A 22 -13.11 0.25 3.04
CA ASP A 22 -13.11 -0.42 4.34
C ASP A 22 -12.95 -1.95 4.17
N PRO A 23 -12.12 -2.59 5.01
CA PRO A 23 -11.81 -3.99 4.82
C PRO A 23 -13.00 -4.86 5.21
N LEU A 24 -13.24 -5.90 4.43
CA LEU A 24 -14.18 -6.98 4.72
C LEU A 24 -13.43 -8.23 5.19
N GLU A 25 -14.05 -9.00 6.06
CA GLU A 25 -13.49 -10.26 6.53
C GLU A 25 -13.66 -11.36 5.46
N VAL A 26 -12.56 -12.04 5.15
CA VAL A 26 -12.52 -13.19 4.22
C VAL A 26 -11.84 -14.35 4.92
N THR A 27 -12.60 -15.38 5.29
CA THR A 27 -12.03 -16.60 5.85
C THR A 27 -11.61 -17.54 4.73
N LEU A 28 -10.31 -17.81 4.64
CA LEU A 28 -9.78 -18.80 3.71
C LEU A 28 -9.91 -20.21 4.30
N ALA A 29 -10.16 -21.18 3.42
CA ALA A 29 -10.01 -22.60 3.68
C ALA A 29 -9.12 -23.18 2.58
N ASP A 30 -8.02 -23.82 2.97
CA ASP A 30 -6.98 -24.34 2.06
C ASP A 30 -6.49 -23.28 1.05
N GLY A 31 -6.34 -22.04 1.53
CA GLY A 31 -5.81 -20.91 0.77
C GLY A 31 -6.83 -20.23 -0.13
N LYS A 32 -8.10 -20.62 -0.06
CA LYS A 32 -9.15 -20.10 -0.96
C LYS A 32 -10.40 -19.70 -0.21
N ALA A 33 -11.10 -18.70 -0.73
CA ALA A 33 -12.47 -18.40 -0.35
C ALA A 33 -13.31 -18.12 -1.60
N THR A 34 -14.59 -18.48 -1.55
CA THR A 34 -15.56 -18.11 -2.57
C THR A 34 -16.75 -17.47 -1.88
N ILE A 35 -17.11 -16.26 -2.31
CA ILE A 35 -18.23 -15.49 -1.81
C ILE A 35 -19.25 -15.38 -2.93
N GLU A 36 -20.45 -15.90 -2.69
CA GLU A 36 -21.58 -15.80 -3.62
C GLU A 36 -22.12 -14.37 -3.63
N ALA A 37 -21.72 -13.57 -4.63
CA ALA A 37 -22.09 -12.17 -4.77
C ALA A 37 -22.80 -11.94 -6.10
N GLY A 38 -24.13 -12.08 -6.08
CA GLY A 38 -24.96 -11.89 -7.28
C GLY A 38 -24.80 -13.04 -8.29
N GLU A 39 -24.68 -12.71 -9.58
CA GLU A 39 -24.62 -13.70 -10.67
C GLU A 39 -23.23 -14.35 -10.82
N PHE A 40 -22.16 -13.68 -10.38
CA PHE A 40 -20.80 -14.16 -10.53
C PHE A 40 -20.10 -14.24 -9.17
N PRO A 41 -19.64 -15.43 -8.75
CA PRO A 41 -18.95 -15.58 -7.48
C PRO A 41 -17.64 -14.77 -7.48
N ILE A 42 -17.31 -14.26 -6.29
CA ILE A 42 -16.03 -13.62 -6.02
C ILE A 42 -15.11 -14.67 -5.40
N THR A 43 -13.93 -14.83 -5.97
CA THR A 43 -12.92 -15.75 -5.44
C THR A 43 -11.76 -14.99 -4.83
N HIS A 44 -11.24 -15.51 -3.72
CA HIS A 44 -10.00 -15.07 -3.12
C HIS A 44 -9.03 -16.24 -3.08
N GLU A 45 -7.76 -16.00 -3.41
CA GLU A 45 -6.73 -17.03 -3.41
C GLU A 45 -5.42 -16.47 -2.83
N LEU A 46 -4.95 -17.12 -1.77
CA LEU A 46 -3.64 -16.87 -1.19
C LEU A 46 -2.57 -17.26 -2.20
N ASP A 47 -1.59 -16.39 -2.34
CA ASP A 47 -0.45 -16.57 -3.23
C ASP A 47 0.86 -16.75 -2.42
N GLU A 48 1.99 -16.53 -3.08
CA GLU A 48 3.32 -16.50 -2.47
C GLU A 48 3.35 -15.78 -1.11
N VAL A 49 3.95 -16.45 -0.13
CA VAL A 49 4.25 -15.91 1.20
C VAL A 49 5.76 -15.75 1.34
N ILE A 50 6.18 -14.55 1.69
CA ILE A 50 7.57 -14.14 1.87
C ILE A 50 7.75 -13.84 3.34
N TYR A 51 8.80 -14.38 3.95
CA TYR A 51 9.06 -14.20 5.37
C TYR A 51 10.28 -13.34 5.60
N GLY A 52 10.23 -12.52 6.64
CA GLY A 52 11.35 -11.73 7.14
C GLY A 52 10.88 -10.60 8.06
N ASP A 53 11.79 -10.07 8.85
CA ASP A 53 11.57 -8.98 9.82
C ASP A 53 11.32 -7.65 9.09
N VAL A 54 10.07 -7.17 9.04
CA VAL A 54 9.72 -5.96 8.27
C VAL A 54 9.61 -4.69 9.12
N ASP A 55 9.45 -4.82 10.43
CA ASP A 55 9.34 -3.71 11.38
C ASP A 55 10.64 -3.46 12.19
N GLY A 56 11.60 -4.37 12.08
CA GLY A 56 12.93 -4.28 12.69
C GLY A 56 12.98 -4.76 14.14
N ASP A 57 11.96 -5.47 14.64
CA ASP A 57 11.89 -5.93 16.02
C ASP A 57 12.71 -7.21 16.31
N GLY A 58 13.16 -7.89 15.24
CA GLY A 58 13.97 -9.10 15.28
C GLY A 58 13.20 -10.42 15.19
N ASP A 59 11.86 -10.38 15.17
CA ASP A 59 11.01 -11.52 14.83
C ASP A 59 10.70 -11.51 13.32
N GLU A 60 10.41 -12.68 12.73
CA GLU A 60 10.01 -12.73 11.32
C GLU A 60 8.53 -12.37 11.18
N ASP A 61 8.21 -11.63 10.11
CA ASP A 61 6.85 -11.32 9.65
C ASP A 61 6.55 -12.03 8.34
N ALA A 62 5.32 -11.88 7.83
CA ALA A 62 4.91 -12.40 6.54
C ALA A 62 4.40 -11.30 5.62
N VAL A 63 4.96 -11.22 4.41
CA VAL A 63 4.48 -10.40 3.30
C VAL A 63 3.92 -11.33 2.24
N THR A 64 2.65 -11.15 1.87
CA THR A 64 1.97 -12.09 0.99
C THR A 64 0.86 -11.42 0.20
N ARG A 65 0.54 -12.01 -0.94
CA ARG A 65 -0.50 -11.50 -1.85
C ARG A 65 -1.78 -12.29 -1.67
N LEU A 66 -2.88 -11.57 -1.46
CA LEU A 66 -4.22 -12.12 -1.58
C LEU A 66 -4.81 -11.67 -2.92
N ASN A 67 -5.06 -12.63 -3.81
CA ASN A 67 -5.67 -12.38 -5.10
C ASN A 67 -7.19 -12.36 -4.95
N TRP A 68 -7.83 -11.46 -5.67
CA TRP A 68 -9.28 -11.36 -5.85
C TRP A 68 -9.61 -11.49 -7.33
N ALA A 69 -10.64 -12.26 -7.64
CA ALA A 69 -11.13 -12.38 -9.01
C ALA A 69 -12.65 -12.54 -9.08
N GLN A 70 -13.23 -11.90 -10.10
CA GLN A 70 -14.60 -12.06 -10.57
C GLN A 70 -14.59 -12.18 -12.10
N SER A 71 -15.72 -12.53 -12.72
CA SER A 71 -15.87 -12.73 -14.17
C SER A 71 -15.28 -11.63 -15.06
N MET A 72 -15.25 -10.38 -14.59
CA MET A 72 -14.79 -9.22 -15.37
C MET A 72 -13.49 -8.58 -14.87
N GLY A 73 -12.90 -9.06 -13.78
CA GLY A 73 -11.76 -8.38 -13.17
C GLY A 73 -10.98 -9.24 -12.20
N SER A 74 -9.70 -8.91 -12.05
CA SER A 74 -8.84 -9.50 -11.04
C SER A 74 -7.85 -8.47 -10.52
N GLU A 75 -7.53 -8.57 -9.25
CA GLU A 75 -6.48 -7.81 -8.61
C GLU A 75 -5.75 -8.68 -7.59
N GLY A 76 -4.55 -8.27 -7.20
CA GLY A 76 -3.82 -8.87 -6.10
C GLY A 76 -3.29 -7.78 -5.20
N LEU A 77 -3.54 -7.91 -3.90
CA LEU A 77 -3.12 -6.95 -2.90
C LEU A 77 -2.05 -7.58 -2.01
N TRP A 78 -0.93 -6.89 -1.87
CA TRP A 78 0.17 -7.30 -0.98
C TRP A 78 -0.12 -6.78 0.43
N TYR A 79 -0.23 -7.70 1.37
CA TYR A 79 -0.46 -7.45 2.79
C TYR A 79 0.73 -7.88 3.62
N VAL A 80 0.78 -7.35 4.85
CA VAL A 80 1.74 -7.76 5.88
C VAL A 80 0.99 -8.36 7.06
N TRP A 81 1.54 -9.43 7.62
CA TRP A 81 1.20 -9.95 8.94
C TRP A 81 2.41 -9.79 9.84
N VAL A 82 2.27 -8.98 10.88
CA VAL A 82 3.34 -8.70 11.85
C VAL A 82 3.19 -9.63 13.05
N ALA A 83 4.27 -10.27 13.49
CA ALA A 83 4.30 -11.12 14.68
C ALA A 83 5.09 -10.45 15.81
N ASP A 84 4.43 -10.14 16.92
CA ASP A 84 5.04 -9.36 18.03
C ASP A 84 5.53 -10.23 19.21
N GLY A 85 5.91 -11.47 18.94
CA GLY A 85 6.27 -12.41 20.00
C GLY A 85 5.09 -12.95 20.82
N VAL A 86 3.88 -12.39 20.73
CA VAL A 86 2.67 -12.90 21.40
C VAL A 86 1.62 -13.36 20.40
N GLU A 87 1.28 -12.51 19.44
CA GLU A 87 0.27 -12.77 18.41
C GLU A 87 0.77 -12.34 17.03
N ALA A 88 0.03 -12.75 15.99
CA ALA A 88 0.24 -12.28 14.63
C ALA A 88 -0.97 -11.43 14.22
N ARG A 89 -0.72 -10.22 13.72
CA ARG A 89 -1.76 -9.27 13.32
C ARG A 89 -1.57 -8.83 11.88
N GLN A 90 -2.64 -8.86 11.10
CA GLN A 90 -2.62 -8.31 9.76
C GLN A 90 -2.58 -6.77 9.81
N VAL A 91 -1.69 -6.17 9.02
CA VAL A 91 -1.74 -4.75 8.67
C VAL A 91 -2.88 -4.55 7.69
N LYS A 92 -3.95 -3.86 8.10
CA LYS A 92 -5.17 -3.67 7.30
C LYS A 92 -4.94 -2.90 5.99
N TYR A 93 -3.83 -2.18 5.88
CA TYR A 93 -3.46 -1.38 4.72
C TYR A 93 -2.58 -2.19 3.77
N PRO A 94 -3.05 -2.50 2.54
CA PRO A 94 -2.20 -3.16 1.57
C PRO A 94 -1.06 -2.24 1.13
N LEU A 95 0.12 -2.83 0.95
CA LEU A 95 1.31 -2.12 0.51
C LEU A 95 1.21 -1.73 -0.95
N ALA A 96 0.77 -2.66 -1.80
CA ALA A 96 0.81 -2.54 -3.25
C ALA A 96 -0.32 -3.35 -3.89
N ARG A 97 -0.67 -2.97 -5.11
CA ARG A 97 -1.78 -3.56 -5.88
C ARG A 97 -1.31 -3.90 -7.27
N THR A 98 -1.46 -5.17 -7.64
CA THR A 98 -1.35 -5.60 -9.03
C THR A 98 -2.74 -5.74 -9.64
N SER A 99 -2.93 -5.32 -10.88
CA SER A 99 -4.19 -5.54 -11.62
C SER A 99 -3.93 -5.71 -13.11
N ARG A 100 -4.81 -6.41 -13.81
CA ARG A 100 -4.60 -6.80 -15.21
C ARG A 100 -4.29 -5.60 -16.14
N CYS A 101 -5.04 -4.51 -16.02
CA CYS A 101 -4.86 -3.31 -16.86
C CYS A 101 -4.23 -2.14 -16.10
N GLY A 102 -3.62 -2.37 -14.94
CA GLY A 102 -3.05 -1.32 -14.09
C GLY A 102 -1.59 -1.57 -13.79
N THR A 103 -1.19 -1.24 -12.57
CA THR A 103 0.16 -1.49 -12.07
C THR A 103 0.45 -2.99 -12.01
N ALA A 104 1.64 -3.38 -12.46
CA ALA A 104 2.20 -4.70 -12.19
C ALA A 104 3.21 -4.61 -11.05
N VAL A 105 3.03 -5.41 -10.01
CA VAL A 105 3.92 -5.42 -8.84
C VAL A 105 4.74 -6.71 -8.87
N LEU A 106 6.06 -6.59 -8.88
CA LEU A 106 6.95 -7.75 -8.75
C LEU A 106 6.88 -8.30 -7.32
N THR A 107 7.27 -9.56 -7.13
CA THR A 107 7.42 -10.16 -5.79
C THR A 107 8.30 -9.26 -4.92
N PRO A 108 7.79 -8.77 -3.76
CA PRO A 108 8.56 -7.94 -2.83
C PRO A 108 9.83 -8.62 -2.36
N VAL A 109 10.86 -7.83 -2.05
CA VAL A 109 12.08 -8.33 -1.40
C VAL A 109 12.11 -7.85 0.04
N VAL A 110 11.97 -8.77 0.98
CA VAL A 110 12.01 -8.49 2.42
C VAL A 110 13.46 -8.51 2.92
N ALA A 111 13.81 -7.54 3.74
CA ALA A 111 15.07 -7.41 4.47
C ALA A 111 14.77 -6.85 5.87
N GLN A 112 15.76 -6.86 6.77
CA GLN A 112 15.57 -6.39 8.14
C GLN A 112 15.03 -4.95 8.20
N GLY A 113 13.83 -4.78 8.75
CA GLY A 113 13.11 -3.51 8.85
C GLY A 113 12.67 -2.91 7.51
N ALA A 114 12.59 -3.72 6.44
CA ALA A 114 12.37 -3.21 5.09
C ALA A 114 11.68 -4.20 4.13
N ILE A 115 10.77 -3.65 3.33
CA ILE A 115 10.09 -4.30 2.22
C ILE A 115 10.39 -3.47 0.97
N ASN A 116 11.17 -4.03 0.06
CA ASN A 116 11.50 -3.38 -1.21
C ASN A 116 10.46 -3.77 -2.27
N LEU A 117 9.76 -2.77 -2.79
CA LEU A 117 8.74 -2.91 -3.81
C LEU A 117 9.28 -2.41 -5.16
N THR A 118 8.97 -3.17 -6.21
CA THR A 118 9.19 -2.75 -7.60
C THR A 118 7.88 -2.85 -8.36
N GLU A 119 7.44 -1.71 -8.90
CA GLU A 119 6.14 -1.53 -9.52
C GLU A 119 6.34 -1.01 -10.95
N TYR A 120 5.56 -1.54 -11.89
CA TYR A 120 5.50 -1.06 -13.27
C TYR A 120 4.14 -0.43 -13.52
N GLU A 121 4.11 0.89 -13.40
CA GLU A 121 2.94 1.73 -13.55
C GLU A 121 2.69 2.06 -15.03
N ARG A 122 1.40 2.19 -15.39
CA ARG A 122 1.01 2.68 -16.70
C ARG A 122 1.00 4.19 -16.76
N VAL A 123 1.59 4.76 -17.79
CA VAL A 123 1.63 6.20 -18.05
C VAL A 123 0.52 6.57 -19.03
N PRO A 124 -0.52 7.33 -18.60
CA PRO A 124 -1.58 7.76 -19.51
C PRO A 124 -1.03 8.52 -20.73
N GLY A 125 -1.55 8.20 -21.92
CA GLY A 125 -1.12 8.78 -23.19
C GLY A 125 0.13 8.14 -23.80
N LEU A 126 1.00 7.53 -23.00
CA LEU A 126 2.18 6.80 -23.47
C LEU A 126 1.89 5.30 -23.59
N ASP A 127 1.25 4.72 -22.58
CA ASP A 127 1.01 3.27 -22.46
C ASP A 127 -0.39 2.85 -22.96
N ASP A 128 -1.16 3.75 -23.57
CA ASP A 128 -2.53 3.51 -24.03
C ASP A 128 -2.60 2.38 -25.08
N ALA A 129 -1.52 2.14 -25.82
CA ALA A 129 -1.42 1.08 -26.81
C ALA A 129 -0.92 -0.27 -26.24
N ILE A 130 -0.43 -0.31 -25.00
CA ILE A 130 0.11 -1.53 -24.39
C ILE A 130 -1.06 -2.44 -24.00
N PRO A 131 -1.11 -3.71 -24.44
CA PRO A 131 -2.20 -4.62 -24.09
C PRO A 131 -2.20 -4.91 -22.58
N CYS A 132 -3.35 -5.22 -21.98
CA CYS A 132 -3.44 -5.56 -20.54
C CYS A 132 -2.74 -6.89 -20.17
N SER A 133 -2.04 -7.54 -21.08
CA SER A 133 -1.17 -8.68 -20.77
C SER A 133 0.26 -8.24 -20.45
N GLU A 134 0.61 -6.98 -20.72
CA GLU A 134 1.95 -6.43 -20.54
C GLU A 134 1.94 -5.35 -19.44
N PRO A 135 3.03 -5.25 -18.66
CA PRO A 135 3.17 -4.22 -17.64
C PRO A 135 3.29 -2.81 -18.26
N GLY A 136 3.05 -1.78 -17.45
CA GLY A 136 3.33 -0.40 -17.86
C GLY A 136 4.82 -0.11 -18.01
N THR A 137 5.17 1.02 -18.63
CA THR A 137 6.58 1.35 -18.93
C THR A 137 7.29 2.09 -17.80
N ARG A 138 6.55 2.69 -16.86
CA ARG A 138 7.15 3.44 -15.76
C ARG A 138 7.49 2.52 -14.60
N MET A 139 8.78 2.34 -14.35
CA MET A 139 9.25 1.66 -13.16
C MET A 139 9.25 2.60 -11.95
N ARG A 140 8.71 2.13 -10.83
CA ARG A 140 8.77 2.75 -9.51
C ARG A 140 9.39 1.77 -8.53
N THR A 141 10.28 2.27 -7.68
CA THR A 141 10.86 1.51 -6.58
C THR A 141 10.71 2.28 -5.28
N ARG A 142 10.28 1.59 -4.23
CA ARG A 142 10.16 2.17 -2.89
C ARG A 142 10.47 1.13 -1.82
N THR A 143 10.98 1.61 -0.70
CA THR A 143 11.21 0.79 0.50
C THR A 143 10.19 1.19 1.54
N VAL A 144 9.50 0.20 2.10
CA VAL A 144 8.46 0.37 3.11
C VAL A 144 8.84 -0.42 4.36
N THR A 145 8.56 0.11 5.54
CA THR A 145 8.58 -0.60 6.82
C THR A 145 7.19 -0.55 7.44
N ILE A 146 6.95 -1.33 8.49
CA ILE A 146 5.75 -1.21 9.31
C ILE A 146 6.09 -0.48 10.60
N ALA A 147 5.44 0.66 10.84
CA ALA A 147 5.56 1.41 12.08
C ALA A 147 4.36 1.13 12.98
N SER A 148 4.63 0.98 14.28
CA SER A 148 3.59 0.89 15.31
C SER A 148 3.31 2.28 15.89
N GLU A 149 2.05 2.71 15.84
CA GLU A 149 1.58 3.97 16.42
C GLU A 149 0.35 3.69 17.30
N GLY A 150 0.58 3.63 18.61
CA GLY A 150 -0.44 3.19 19.56
C GLY A 150 -0.74 1.70 19.38
N THR A 151 -1.97 1.36 19.02
CA THR A 151 -2.41 -0.02 18.76
C THR A 151 -2.46 -0.37 17.27
N GLU A 152 -2.17 0.60 16.40
CA GLU A 152 -2.30 0.43 14.94
C GLU A 152 -0.94 0.30 14.27
N LEU A 153 -0.91 -0.52 13.22
CA LEU A 153 0.25 -0.75 12.37
C LEU A 153 0.08 0.05 11.07
N TRP A 154 1.13 0.76 10.67
CA TRP A 154 1.12 1.68 9.53
C TRP A 154 2.26 1.37 8.58
N PRO A 155 1.98 1.11 7.30
CA PRO A 155 3.00 1.15 6.26
C PRO A 155 3.62 2.53 6.16
N VAL A 156 4.94 2.60 6.31
CA VAL A 156 5.73 3.83 6.20
C VAL A 156 6.77 3.64 5.11
N GLN A 157 6.69 4.44 4.05
CA GLN A 157 7.76 4.51 3.06
C GLN A 157 8.97 5.18 3.68
N THR A 158 10.15 4.58 3.54
CA THR A 158 11.44 5.11 4.02
C THR A 158 12.33 5.58 2.88
N LEU A 159 12.18 4.99 1.68
CA LEU A 159 12.87 5.39 0.46
C LEU A 159 11.91 5.45 -0.73
N PRO A 160 12.11 6.38 -1.69
CA PRO A 160 13.24 7.33 -1.77
C PRO A 160 13.16 8.51 -0.77
N ALA A 161 11.99 8.74 -0.18
CA ALA A 161 11.77 9.71 0.87
C ALA A 161 10.63 9.24 1.79
N PRO A 162 10.59 9.74 3.04
CA PRO A 162 9.51 9.45 3.97
C PRO A 162 8.14 9.79 3.41
N ALA A 163 7.22 8.83 3.35
CA ALA A 163 5.85 9.02 2.86
C ALA A 163 4.93 7.89 3.35
N TRP A 164 3.65 7.97 3.04
CA TRP A 164 2.71 6.87 3.20
C TRP A 164 3.21 5.62 2.45
N GLY A 165 3.31 4.48 3.14
CA GLY A 165 3.84 3.24 2.57
C GLY A 165 2.78 2.34 1.92
N GLY A 166 1.49 2.67 2.06
CA GLY A 166 0.40 1.91 1.44
C GLY A 166 0.03 2.41 0.05
N LEU A 167 -1.13 2.00 -0.43
CA LEU A 167 -1.70 2.54 -1.66
C LEU A 167 -2.10 4.00 -1.46
N CYS A 168 -1.66 4.86 -2.39
CA CYS A 168 -2.04 6.26 -2.46
C CYS A 168 -3.26 6.38 -3.38
N PRO A 169 -4.40 6.94 -2.92
CA PRO A 169 -5.51 7.28 -3.81
C PRO A 169 -5.05 8.25 -4.91
N ASP A 170 -5.74 8.23 -6.04
CA ASP A 170 -5.51 9.25 -7.06
C ASP A 170 -5.88 10.64 -6.52
N ALA A 171 -5.28 11.67 -7.12
CA ALA A 171 -5.77 13.03 -6.95
C ALA A 171 -7.23 13.11 -7.43
N LYS A 172 -8.09 13.75 -6.64
CA LYS A 172 -9.49 14.01 -6.98
C LYS A 172 -9.61 14.98 -8.14
N TYR A 173 -8.73 15.99 -8.13
CA TYR A 173 -8.63 16.99 -9.17
C TYR A 173 -7.16 17.24 -9.55
N ASN A 174 -6.93 17.94 -10.66
CA ASN A 174 -5.58 18.22 -11.14
C ASN A 174 -5.00 19.51 -10.53
N GLU A 175 -5.80 20.25 -9.79
CA GLU A 175 -5.43 21.45 -9.06
C GLU A 175 -4.54 21.12 -7.86
N THR A 176 -3.60 22.02 -7.60
CA THR A 176 -2.65 21.88 -6.49
C THR A 176 -2.65 23.12 -5.63
N THR A 177 -2.46 22.93 -4.33
CA THR A 177 -2.13 24.02 -3.42
C THR A 177 -0.65 23.95 -3.03
N PRO A 178 0.00 25.09 -2.75
CA PRO A 178 1.32 25.07 -2.11
C PRO A 178 1.24 24.36 -0.75
N GLY A 179 2.28 23.62 -0.38
CA GLY A 179 2.35 22.93 0.91
C GLY A 179 2.38 23.90 2.09
N VAL A 180 1.26 24.01 2.83
CA VAL A 180 1.08 24.97 3.93
C VAL A 180 1.23 24.36 5.33
N GLY A 181 1.76 23.15 5.46
CA GLY A 181 1.94 22.49 6.75
C GLY A 181 3.07 21.46 6.74
N ASP A 182 3.44 21.00 7.94
CA ASP A 182 4.22 19.79 8.09
C ASP A 182 3.36 18.59 7.67
N LEU A 183 3.99 17.61 7.02
CA LEU A 183 3.35 16.41 6.52
C LEU A 183 4.11 15.18 7.04
N TRP A 184 3.39 14.13 7.38
CA TRP A 184 3.92 12.93 8.02
C TRP A 184 3.63 11.67 7.21
N ALA A 185 4.49 10.67 7.32
CA ALA A 185 4.33 9.39 6.63
C ALA A 185 3.16 8.54 7.13
N ALA A 186 2.75 8.73 8.39
CA ALA A 186 1.57 8.13 9.01
C ALA A 186 0.82 9.19 9.84
N PRO A 187 -0.43 8.96 10.29
CA PRO A 187 -1.20 9.93 11.07
C PRO A 187 -0.75 9.96 12.55
N SER A 188 0.53 10.29 12.74
CA SER A 188 1.18 10.49 14.03
C SER A 188 2.30 11.51 13.88
N LYS A 189 2.43 12.42 14.86
CA LYS A 189 3.53 13.39 14.89
C LYS A 189 4.89 12.76 15.19
N ASN A 190 4.90 11.50 15.64
CA ASN A 190 6.12 10.72 15.85
C ASN A 190 6.57 10.00 14.58
N SER A 191 5.70 9.95 13.56
CA SER A 191 6.04 9.37 12.26
C SER A 191 7.09 10.21 11.54
N PRO A 192 7.92 9.61 10.66
CA PRO A 192 8.84 10.36 9.82
C PRO A 192 8.17 11.52 9.08
N VAL A 193 8.83 12.68 9.08
CA VAL A 193 8.35 13.87 8.37
C VAL A 193 8.59 13.71 6.87
N THR A 194 7.51 13.78 6.09
CA THR A 194 7.52 13.75 4.63
C THR A 194 7.93 15.09 4.04
N ALA A 195 7.35 16.18 4.55
CA ALA A 195 7.66 17.54 4.13
C ALA A 195 7.46 18.50 5.31
N THR A 196 8.21 19.59 5.31
CA THR A 196 7.96 20.73 6.21
C THR A 196 7.49 21.93 5.42
N THR A 197 6.95 22.92 6.13
CA THR A 197 6.57 24.22 5.57
C THR A 197 7.80 24.91 4.94
N SER A 198 7.93 24.80 3.62
CA SER A 198 8.88 25.57 2.83
C SER A 198 8.15 26.19 1.63
N PRO A 199 8.32 27.50 1.36
CA PRO A 199 7.64 28.19 0.27
C PRO A 199 7.94 27.62 -1.13
N ASP A 200 9.00 26.80 -1.26
CA ASP A 200 9.48 26.28 -2.55
C ASP A 200 9.25 24.76 -2.75
N GLY A 201 8.62 24.04 -1.81
CA GLY A 201 8.89 22.61 -1.65
C GLY A 201 8.08 21.58 -2.46
N GLY A 202 6.86 21.91 -2.91
CA GLY A 202 6.02 20.94 -3.60
C GLY A 202 4.55 21.32 -3.78
N ALA A 203 3.82 20.46 -4.47
CA ALA A 203 2.40 20.57 -4.75
C ALA A 203 1.61 19.58 -3.88
N VAL A 204 0.56 20.06 -3.22
CA VAL A 204 -0.38 19.26 -2.44
C VAL A 204 -1.67 19.09 -3.24
N PHE A 205 -2.23 17.88 -3.22
CA PHE A 205 -3.41 17.45 -3.95
C PHE A 205 -4.47 16.94 -2.98
N GLU A 206 -5.73 17.32 -3.23
CA GLU A 206 -6.87 16.61 -2.64
C GLU A 206 -6.94 15.21 -3.26
N LEU A 207 -7.12 14.20 -2.41
CA LEU A 207 -7.22 12.80 -2.82
C LEU A 207 -8.68 12.41 -3.05
N LYS A 208 -8.90 11.42 -3.92
CA LYS A 208 -10.21 10.74 -4.00
C LYS A 208 -10.53 10.10 -2.64
N ASP A 209 -11.82 9.98 -2.35
CA ASP A 209 -12.29 9.36 -1.12
C ASP A 209 -11.74 7.94 -1.00
N ALA A 210 -11.16 7.63 0.16
CA ALA A 210 -10.62 6.32 0.51
C ALA A 210 -11.01 6.02 1.96
N PRO A 211 -12.17 5.36 2.19
CA PRO A 211 -12.67 5.08 3.53
C PRO A 211 -11.63 4.45 4.46
N LEU A 212 -10.79 3.55 3.93
CA LEU A 212 -9.72 2.89 4.67
C LEU A 212 -8.75 3.87 5.33
N LEU A 213 -8.51 5.03 4.70
CA LEU A 213 -7.57 6.05 5.15
C LEU A 213 -8.23 7.16 6.00
N GLN A 214 -9.50 7.03 6.36
CA GLN A 214 -10.14 8.02 7.23
C GLN A 214 -9.61 7.91 8.66
N ARG A 215 -9.16 9.04 9.22
CA ARG A 215 -8.66 9.12 10.59
C ARG A 215 -9.05 10.44 11.24
N GLU A 216 -9.59 10.37 12.46
CA GLU A 216 -9.97 11.57 13.20
C GLU A 216 -8.75 12.48 13.43
N GLY A 217 -8.89 13.77 13.08
CA GLY A 217 -7.85 14.79 13.25
C GLY A 217 -6.72 14.73 12.21
N TRP A 218 -6.84 13.87 11.19
CA TRP A 218 -5.83 13.71 10.14
C TRP A 218 -6.46 13.63 8.76
N ASN A 219 -5.84 14.29 7.79
CA ASN A 219 -6.27 14.28 6.40
C ASN A 219 -5.17 13.64 5.53
N PRO A 220 -5.46 12.55 4.80
CA PRO A 220 -4.55 12.06 3.78
C PRO A 220 -4.51 13.06 2.61
N VAL A 221 -3.31 13.38 2.14
CA VAL A 221 -3.09 14.32 1.04
C VAL A 221 -2.09 13.74 0.04
N GLY A 222 -2.28 14.06 -1.23
CA GLY A 222 -1.30 13.76 -2.27
C GLY A 222 -0.21 14.82 -2.27
N VAL A 223 1.03 14.43 -2.50
CA VAL A 223 2.19 15.33 -2.52
C VAL A 223 3.08 15.05 -3.72
N LYS A 224 3.60 16.11 -4.33
CA LYS A 224 4.73 16.05 -5.26
C LYS A 224 5.81 16.98 -4.76
N LEU A 225 6.88 16.43 -4.20
CA LEU A 225 8.01 17.20 -3.68
C LEU A 225 9.16 17.22 -4.68
N ALA A 226 9.87 18.35 -4.78
CA ALA A 226 10.99 18.50 -5.71
C ALA A 226 12.12 17.46 -5.49
N GLY A 227 12.23 16.90 -4.27
CA GLY A 227 13.19 15.84 -3.92
C GLY A 227 12.69 14.39 -4.11
N MET A 228 11.45 14.19 -4.57
CA MET A 228 10.84 12.86 -4.77
C MET A 228 10.81 12.46 -6.26
N ALA A 229 11.68 13.04 -7.08
CA ALA A 229 11.80 12.61 -8.47
C ALA A 229 12.30 11.17 -8.52
N GLY A 230 11.61 10.33 -9.30
CA GLY A 230 12.07 8.98 -9.62
C GLY A 230 13.38 9.02 -10.43
N ALA A 231 13.93 7.84 -10.72
CA ALA A 231 15.13 7.72 -11.55
C ALA A 231 14.95 8.30 -12.97
N ASP A 232 13.71 8.45 -13.43
CA ASP A 232 13.32 9.10 -14.68
C ASP A 232 13.21 10.64 -14.60
N GLY A 233 13.43 11.21 -13.42
CA GLY A 233 13.31 12.64 -13.16
C GLY A 233 11.88 13.14 -12.98
N VAL A 234 10.88 12.25 -12.98
CA VAL A 234 9.47 12.60 -12.78
C VAL A 234 9.12 12.51 -11.31
N THR A 235 8.59 13.59 -10.74
CA THR A 235 8.03 13.57 -9.38
C THR A 235 6.68 12.85 -9.40
N GLN A 236 6.67 11.67 -8.79
CA GLN A 236 5.45 10.88 -8.64
C GLN A 236 4.56 11.47 -7.55
N LEU A 237 3.25 11.23 -7.67
CA LEU A 237 2.32 11.55 -6.61
C LEU A 237 2.54 10.54 -5.49
N GLU A 238 2.92 11.06 -4.33
CA GLU A 238 3.08 10.30 -3.10
C GLU A 238 1.96 10.70 -2.14
N CYS A 239 1.73 9.92 -1.09
CA CYS A 239 0.74 10.27 -0.08
C CYS A 239 1.42 10.62 1.24
N ALA A 240 0.81 11.53 1.98
CA ALA A 240 1.22 11.89 3.33
C ALA A 240 -0.01 12.28 4.16
N TRP A 241 0.21 12.57 5.43
CA TRP A 241 -0.83 12.95 6.37
C TRP A 241 -0.60 14.39 6.83
N ALA A 242 -1.67 15.19 6.81
CA ALA A 242 -1.72 16.53 7.40
C ALA A 242 -2.61 16.51 8.64
N VAL A 243 -2.33 17.36 9.62
CA VAL A 243 -3.24 17.59 10.76
C VAL A 243 -4.47 18.35 10.26
N GLY A 244 -5.66 17.86 10.63
CA GLY A 244 -6.96 18.45 10.28
C GLY A 244 -7.46 19.52 11.23
#